data_AF-A0AAV5PAK5-F1
#
_entry.id   AF-A0AAV5PAK5-F1
#
_cell.length_a   1.000
_cell.length_b   1.000
_cell.length_c   1.000
_cell.angle_alpha   90.00
_cell.angle_beta   90.00
_cell.angle_gamma   90.00
#
_symmetry.space_group_name_H-M   'P 1'
#
loop_
_entity.id
_entity.type
_entity.pdbx_description
1 polymer ?
#
loop_
_entity_poly.entity_id
_entity_poly.type
_entity_poly.pdbx_seq_one_letter_code
_entity_poly.pdbx_strand_id
1 'polypeptide(L)'
;MEAPWPRRGARRARDSRPYADGMRLLTWTFAVYLAAVLVVTLWPSPQSTDAPGWATSTLGFLQGLGIPITLPVLEALANVVMFGPFGVLGVPLLRGAAARRGRAVPGVWRAVGLVTLAGCALSVAIELTQNLLPGRVPTVQDVVLNTAGALLGAVLVAAVLAVGAARRTAAPRR
;
A
#
# COMPACT_ATOMS: atom_id res chain seq x y z
N MET A 1 45.51 41.94 -3.33
CA MET A 1 44.29 41.83 -2.53
C MET A 1 43.34 40.91 -3.26
N GLU A 2 43.38 39.61 -2.97
CA GLU A 2 42.51 38.62 -3.62
C GLU A 2 41.15 38.55 -2.91
N ALA A 3 40.07 38.65 -3.68
CA ALA A 3 38.71 38.60 -3.17
C ALA A 3 38.32 37.17 -2.75
N PRO A 4 37.64 36.96 -1.61
CA PRO A 4 37.22 35.62 -1.20
C PRO A 4 36.06 35.09 -2.06
N TRP A 5 36.25 33.92 -2.65
CA TRP A 5 35.25 33.19 -3.46
C TRP A 5 33.96 32.87 -2.67
N PRO A 6 32.73 33.12 -3.16
CA PRO A 6 31.54 32.78 -2.39
C PRO A 6 31.39 31.26 -2.22
N ARG A 7 31.45 30.78 -0.97
CA ARG A 7 31.21 29.37 -0.59
C ARG A 7 29.81 28.94 -1.04
N ARG A 8 29.71 28.26 -2.19
CA ARG A 8 28.48 27.66 -2.74
C ARG A 8 27.97 26.44 -1.94
N GLY A 9 28.11 26.44 -0.62
CA GLY A 9 27.77 25.30 0.26
C GLY A 9 26.51 25.48 1.11
N ALA A 10 26.09 26.72 1.39
CA ALA A 10 25.12 26.96 2.46
C ALA A 10 23.62 26.81 2.07
N ARG A 11 23.29 26.74 0.77
CA ARG A 11 21.87 26.66 0.32
C ARG A 11 21.30 25.23 0.24
N ARG A 12 22.11 24.18 0.22
CA ARG A 12 21.63 22.78 0.08
C ARG A 12 21.06 22.15 1.37
N ALA A 13 21.31 22.75 2.54
CA ALA A 13 20.98 22.14 3.82
C ALA A 13 19.55 22.44 4.34
N ARG A 14 18.83 23.43 3.77
CA ARG A 14 17.47 23.80 4.22
C ARG A 14 16.35 23.03 3.49
N ASP A 15 16.54 22.64 2.23
CA ASP A 15 15.46 22.07 1.41
C ASP A 15 15.24 20.56 1.60
N SER A 16 16.15 19.85 2.27
CA SER A 16 16.10 18.39 2.43
C SER A 16 15.31 17.91 3.66
N ARG A 17 15.02 18.78 4.63
CA ARG A 17 14.28 18.42 5.86
C ARG A 17 12.81 18.03 5.58
N PRO A 18 12.01 18.81 4.83
CA PRO A 18 10.61 18.46 4.58
C PRO A 18 10.42 17.13 3.84
N TYR A 19 11.35 16.81 2.93
CA TYR A 19 11.35 15.54 2.21
C TYR A 19 11.69 14.35 3.13
N ALA A 20 12.66 14.52 4.02
CA ALA A 20 13.02 13.50 5.00
C ALA A 20 11.88 13.22 5.99
N ASP A 21 11.19 14.27 6.45
CA ASP A 21 10.06 14.16 7.39
C ASP A 21 8.85 13.48 6.74
N GLY A 22 8.48 13.89 5.52
CA GLY A 22 7.39 13.24 4.78
C GLY A 22 7.66 11.76 4.49
N MET A 23 8.92 11.40 4.23
CA MET A 23 9.32 10.02 3.99
C MET A 23 9.31 9.18 5.28
N ARG A 24 9.66 9.77 6.44
CA ARG A 24 9.53 9.14 7.76
C ARG A 24 8.07 8.87 8.07
N LEU A 25 7.20 9.85 7.89
CA LEU A 25 5.75 9.68 8.06
C LEU A 25 5.22 8.55 7.18
N LEU A 26 5.53 8.56 5.88
CA LEU A 26 5.12 7.50 4.96
C LEU A 26 5.59 6.11 5.41
N THR A 27 6.84 6.01 5.88
CA THR A 27 7.40 4.74 6.38
C THR A 27 6.64 4.26 7.60
N TRP A 28 6.38 5.14 8.57
CA TRP A 28 5.63 4.80 9.78
C TRP A 28 4.18 4.45 9.50
N THR A 29 3.50 5.21 8.64
CA THR A 29 2.14 4.89 8.18
C THR A 29 2.11 3.50 7.56
N PHE A 30 3.07 3.18 6.68
CA PHE A 30 3.16 1.85 6.06
C PHE A 30 3.44 0.75 7.09
N ALA A 31 4.32 0.98 8.04
CA ALA A 31 4.65 0.01 9.09
C ALA A 31 3.45 -0.27 10.02
N VAL A 32 2.75 0.78 10.47
CA VAL A 32 1.55 0.65 11.31
C VAL A 32 0.43 -0.05 10.54
N TYR A 33 0.22 0.32 9.27
CA TYR A 33 -0.72 -0.36 8.39
C TYR A 33 -0.39 -1.86 8.25
N LEU A 34 0.86 -2.21 7.95
CA LEU A 34 1.28 -3.59 7.82
C LEU A 34 1.09 -4.37 9.13
N ALA A 35 1.42 -3.77 10.26
CA ALA A 35 1.18 -4.38 11.56
C ALA A 35 -0.32 -4.65 11.78
N ALA A 36 -1.19 -3.70 11.43
CA ALA A 36 -2.64 -3.89 11.53
C ALA A 36 -3.13 -5.02 10.62
N VAL A 37 -2.66 -5.09 9.36
CA VAL A 37 -3.00 -6.19 8.44
C VAL A 37 -2.57 -7.53 9.03
N LEU A 38 -1.33 -7.65 9.49
CA LEU A 38 -0.82 -8.90 10.08
C LEU A 38 -1.58 -9.30 11.34
N VAL A 39 -1.94 -8.34 12.20
CA VAL A 39 -2.77 -8.62 13.37
C VAL A 39 -4.13 -9.16 12.93
N VAL A 40 -4.81 -8.50 11.99
CA VAL A 40 -6.14 -8.93 11.51
C VAL A 40 -6.09 -10.32 10.86
N THR A 41 -5.08 -10.58 10.03
CA THR A 41 -5.01 -11.83 9.25
C THR A 41 -4.44 -13.01 10.03
N LEU A 42 -3.52 -12.76 10.97
CA LEU A 42 -2.86 -13.80 11.77
C LEU A 42 -3.45 -13.95 13.17
N TRP A 43 -4.50 -13.20 13.51
CA TRP A 43 -5.24 -13.45 14.74
C TRP A 43 -5.87 -14.85 14.70
N PRO A 44 -5.66 -15.70 15.73
CA PRO A 44 -6.32 -17.00 15.81
C PRO A 44 -7.84 -16.81 15.79
N SER A 45 -8.52 -17.51 14.87
CA SER A 45 -9.97 -17.52 14.86
C SER A 45 -10.45 -18.67 15.75
N PRO A 46 -11.42 -18.46 16.65
CA PRO A 46 -12.15 -19.56 17.27
C PRO A 46 -12.67 -20.50 16.17
N GLN A 47 -12.69 -21.80 16.45
CA GLN A 47 -13.24 -22.83 15.53
C GLN A 47 -14.78 -22.78 15.46
N SER A 48 -15.37 -21.59 15.54
CA SER A 48 -16.79 -21.40 15.30
C SER A 48 -17.05 -21.48 13.80
N THR A 49 -18.06 -22.24 13.40
CA THR A 49 -18.61 -22.25 12.03
C THR A 49 -19.27 -20.92 11.64
N ASP A 50 -19.42 -20.00 12.58
CA ASP A 50 -20.06 -18.71 12.37
C ASP A 50 -19.13 -17.70 11.73
N ALA A 51 -19.69 -16.93 10.79
CA ALA A 51 -18.99 -15.81 10.18
C ALA A 51 -18.58 -14.76 11.24
N PRO A 52 -17.46 -14.05 11.03
CA PRO A 52 -17.03 -13.01 11.96
C PRO A 52 -18.11 -11.95 12.21
N GLY A 53 -18.29 -11.52 13.46
CA GLY A 53 -19.34 -10.55 13.82
C GLY A 53 -19.29 -9.23 13.07
N TRP A 54 -18.11 -8.78 12.65
CA TRP A 54 -17.97 -7.59 11.79
C TRP A 54 -18.54 -7.84 10.38
N ALA A 55 -18.38 -9.05 9.84
CA ALA A 55 -18.82 -9.40 8.50
C ALA A 55 -20.34 -9.52 8.47
N THR A 56 -20.95 -10.18 9.45
CA THR A 56 -22.41 -10.27 9.58
C THR A 56 -23.07 -8.91 9.80
N SER A 57 -22.48 -8.06 10.66
CA SER A 57 -22.97 -6.69 10.90
C SER A 57 -22.91 -5.83 9.64
N THR A 58 -21.79 -5.90 8.92
CA THR A 58 -21.59 -5.13 7.67
C THR A 58 -22.51 -5.63 6.57
N LEU A 59 -22.67 -6.95 6.43
CA LEU A 59 -23.57 -7.56 5.48
C LEU A 59 -25.02 -7.13 5.74
N GLY A 60 -25.48 -7.23 6.99
CA GLY A 60 -26.83 -6.83 7.38
C GLY A 60 -27.09 -5.35 7.14
N PHE A 61 -26.12 -4.48 7.40
CA PHE A 61 -26.20 -3.06 7.07
C PHE A 61 -26.37 -2.83 5.56
N LEU A 62 -25.51 -3.44 4.73
CA LEU A 62 -25.54 -3.27 3.28
C LEU A 62 -26.83 -3.83 2.66
N GLN A 63 -27.29 -4.99 3.13
CA GLN A 63 -28.58 -5.56 2.73
C GLN A 63 -29.76 -4.68 3.20
N GLY A 64 -29.66 -4.06 4.37
CA GLY A 64 -30.63 -3.08 4.87
C GLY A 64 -30.71 -1.81 4.00
N LEU A 65 -29.62 -1.45 3.31
CA LEU A 65 -29.60 -0.40 2.29
C LEU A 65 -30.12 -0.86 0.92
N GLY A 66 -30.56 -2.12 0.80
CA GLY A 66 -31.03 -2.70 -0.47
C GLY A 66 -29.91 -3.11 -1.42
N ILE A 67 -28.66 -3.23 -0.94
CA ILE A 67 -27.52 -3.68 -1.75
C ILE A 67 -27.48 -5.23 -1.70
N PRO A 68 -27.75 -5.94 -2.81
CA PRO A 68 -27.87 -7.39 -2.82
C PRO A 68 -26.50 -8.06 -2.90
N ILE A 69 -25.74 -8.00 -1.81
CA ILE A 69 -24.44 -8.69 -1.68
C ILE A 69 -24.55 -9.91 -0.78
N THR A 70 -23.66 -10.88 -1.01
CA THR A 70 -23.52 -12.09 -0.21
C THR A 70 -22.28 -12.01 0.68
N LEU A 71 -22.23 -12.83 1.73
CA LEU A 71 -21.07 -12.90 2.61
C LEU A 71 -19.76 -13.20 1.86
N PRO A 72 -19.68 -14.18 0.95
CA PRO A 72 -18.43 -14.45 0.22
C PRO A 72 -17.97 -13.27 -0.65
N VAL A 73 -18.92 -12.51 -1.22
CA VAL A 73 -18.59 -11.29 -1.98
C VAL A 73 -18.06 -10.21 -1.06
N LEU A 74 -18.66 -10.02 0.11
CA LEU A 74 -18.18 -9.07 1.11
C LEU A 74 -16.76 -9.41 1.59
N GLU A 75 -16.51 -10.67 1.92
CA GLU A 75 -15.19 -11.16 2.31
C GLU A 75 -14.17 -10.96 1.19
N ALA A 76 -14.57 -11.25 -0.05
CA ALA A 76 -13.70 -11.04 -1.20
C ALA A 76 -13.33 -9.57 -1.40
N LEU A 77 -14.30 -8.66 -1.27
CA LEU A 77 -14.07 -7.22 -1.34
C LEU A 77 -13.20 -6.72 -0.18
N ALA A 78 -13.40 -7.25 1.02
CA ALA A 78 -12.62 -6.90 2.19
C ALA A 78 -11.12 -7.18 1.97
N ASN A 79 -10.77 -8.32 1.37
CA ASN A 79 -9.38 -8.64 1.01
C ASN A 79 -8.77 -7.64 0.02
N VAL A 80 -9.49 -7.33 -1.05
CA VAL A 80 -9.05 -6.32 -2.04
C VAL A 80 -8.83 -4.96 -1.38
N VAL A 81 -9.77 -4.51 -0.56
CA VAL A 81 -9.70 -3.23 0.14
C VAL A 81 -8.57 -3.21 1.16
N MET A 82 -8.37 -4.29 1.92
CA MET A 82 -7.32 -4.42 2.92
C MET A 82 -5.92 -4.30 2.31
N PHE A 83 -5.68 -4.87 1.12
CA PHE A 83 -4.40 -4.79 0.42
C PHE A 83 -4.25 -3.57 -0.50
N GLY A 84 -5.33 -2.84 -0.80
CA GLY A 84 -5.28 -1.58 -1.55
C GLY A 84 -4.21 -0.60 -1.03
N PRO A 85 -4.19 -0.27 0.27
CA PRO A 85 -3.17 0.60 0.86
C PRO A 85 -1.73 0.09 0.69
N PHE A 86 -1.50 -1.23 0.59
CA PHE A 86 -0.16 -1.77 0.30
C PHE A 86 0.40 -1.20 -1.01
N GLY A 87 -0.43 -1.20 -2.05
CA GLY A 87 -0.10 -0.61 -3.35
C GLY A 87 0.09 0.90 -3.27
N VAL A 88 -0.86 1.59 -2.62
CA VAL A 88 -0.87 3.06 -2.52
C VAL A 88 0.36 3.60 -1.79
N LEU A 89 0.76 2.96 -0.70
CA LEU A 89 1.89 3.38 0.12
C LEU A 89 3.22 2.80 -0.40
N GLY A 90 3.20 1.59 -0.95
CA GLY A 90 4.40 0.87 -1.41
C GLY A 90 5.10 1.53 -2.59
N VAL A 91 4.36 2.03 -3.58
CA VAL A 91 4.94 2.69 -4.77
C VAL A 91 5.76 3.95 -4.41
N PRO A 92 5.23 4.94 -3.66
CA PRO A 92 6.01 6.11 -3.28
C PRO A 92 7.14 5.75 -2.31
N LEU A 93 6.94 4.77 -1.42
CA LEU A 93 7.98 4.31 -0.49
C LEU A 93 9.16 3.68 -1.23
N LEU A 94 8.91 2.79 -2.18
CA LEU A 94 9.93 2.14 -3.01
C LEU A 94 10.74 3.18 -3.80
N ARG A 95 10.03 4.07 -4.51
CA ARG A 95 10.67 5.10 -5.35
C ARG A 95 11.44 6.11 -4.51
N GLY A 96 10.89 6.55 -3.38
CA GLY A 96 11.54 7.46 -2.45
C GLY A 96 12.75 6.83 -1.74
N ALA A 97 12.68 5.56 -1.36
CA ALA A 97 13.81 4.84 -0.79
C ALA A 97 14.92 4.58 -1.81
N ALA A 98 14.60 4.37 -3.10
CA ALA A 98 15.60 4.30 -4.17
C ALA A 98 16.32 5.64 -4.34
N ALA A 99 15.55 6.73 -4.43
CA ALA A 99 16.09 8.10 -4.56
C ALA A 99 17.00 8.49 -3.39
N ARG A 100 16.58 8.23 -2.13
CA ARG A 100 17.40 8.51 -0.94
C ARG A 100 18.71 7.75 -0.90
N ARG A 101 18.74 6.52 -1.43
CA ARG A 101 19.94 5.67 -1.46
C ARG A 101 20.84 5.93 -2.68
N GLY A 102 20.54 6.96 -3.48
CA GLY A 102 21.29 7.26 -4.70
C GLY A 102 21.18 6.18 -5.78
N ARG A 103 20.16 5.30 -5.69
CA ARG A 103 19.93 4.22 -6.66
C ARG A 103 19.05 4.70 -7.79
N ALA A 104 19.13 4.03 -8.93
CA ALA A 104 18.22 4.26 -10.06
C ALA A 104 16.76 4.12 -9.58
N VAL A 105 15.98 5.21 -9.74
CA VAL A 105 14.57 5.22 -9.36
C VAL A 105 13.81 4.41 -10.40
N PRO A 106 13.08 3.34 -10.01
CA PRO A 106 12.33 2.57 -10.98
C PRO A 106 11.26 3.46 -11.64
N GLY A 107 11.08 3.25 -12.95
CA GLY A 107 9.94 3.80 -13.69
C GLY A 107 8.63 3.38 -13.02
N VAL A 108 7.59 4.19 -13.16
CA VAL A 108 6.35 4.02 -12.40
C VAL A 108 5.72 2.63 -12.58
N TRP A 109 5.67 2.12 -13.82
CA TRP A 109 5.13 0.79 -14.10
C TRP A 109 6.00 -0.35 -13.56
N ARG A 110 7.32 -0.18 -13.53
CA ARG A 110 8.21 -1.13 -12.85
C ARG A 110 7.98 -1.12 -11.34
N ALA A 111 7.76 0.05 -10.75
CA ALA A 111 7.43 0.16 -9.33
C ALA A 111 6.08 -0.50 -9.02
N VAL A 112 5.06 -0.34 -9.89
CA VAL A 112 3.79 -1.06 -9.80
C VAL A 112 4.02 -2.57 -9.77
N GLY A 113 4.73 -3.12 -10.77
CA GLY A 113 5.00 -4.55 -10.83
C GLY A 113 5.75 -5.07 -9.58
N LEU A 114 6.79 -4.36 -9.13
CA LEU A 114 7.55 -4.76 -7.94
C LEU A 114 6.71 -4.73 -6.66
N VAL A 115 5.85 -3.72 -6.50
CA VAL A 115 4.97 -3.60 -5.33
C VAL A 115 3.87 -4.66 -5.38
N THR A 116 3.27 -4.91 -6.54
CA THR A 116 2.28 -5.99 -6.71
C THR A 116 2.90 -7.36 -6.37
N LEU A 117 4.12 -7.64 -6.85
CA LEU A 117 4.83 -8.88 -6.52
C LEU A 117 5.15 -8.99 -5.03
N ALA A 118 5.56 -7.90 -4.38
CA ALA A 118 5.78 -7.88 -2.94
C ALA A 118 4.48 -8.11 -2.15
N GLY A 119 3.35 -7.55 -2.62
CA GLY A 119 2.04 -7.80 -2.03
C GLY A 119 1.59 -9.25 -2.18
N CYS A 120 1.78 -9.84 -3.36
CA CYS A 120 1.54 -11.26 -3.61
C CYS A 120 2.39 -12.15 -2.69
N ALA A 121 3.70 -11.89 -2.61
CA ALA A 121 4.61 -12.63 -1.73
C ALA A 121 4.20 -12.52 -0.26
N LEU A 122 3.80 -11.33 0.20
CA LEU A 122 3.26 -11.14 1.55
C LEU A 122 1.97 -11.94 1.76
N SER A 123 1.05 -11.92 0.80
CA SER A 123 -0.19 -12.69 0.92
C SER A 123 0.08 -14.18 0.98
N VAL A 124 0.97 -14.71 0.14
CA VAL A 124 1.40 -16.12 0.21
C VAL A 124 2.01 -16.44 1.57
N ALA A 125 2.86 -15.55 2.11
CA ALA A 125 3.45 -15.76 3.44
C ALA A 125 2.37 -15.78 4.55
N ILE A 126 1.33 -14.94 4.45
CA ILE A 126 0.20 -14.94 5.38
C ILE A 126 -0.54 -16.27 5.31
N GLU A 127 -0.92 -16.74 4.12
CA GLU A 127 -1.61 -18.03 3.93
C GLU A 127 -0.78 -19.20 4.46
N LEU A 128 0.53 -19.21 4.16
CA LEU A 128 1.44 -20.25 4.67
C LEU A 128 1.52 -20.22 6.21
N THR A 129 1.50 -19.04 6.81
CA THR A 129 1.49 -18.89 8.28
C THR A 129 0.16 -19.36 8.87
N GLN A 130 -0.96 -19.09 8.19
CA GLN A 130 -2.28 -19.52 8.62
C GLN A 130 -2.45 -21.05 8.66
N ASN A 131 -1.67 -21.82 7.89
CA ASN A 131 -1.61 -23.29 8.03
C ASN A 131 -1.19 -23.74 9.44
N LEU A 132 -0.50 -22.87 10.19
CA LEU A 132 -0.06 -23.15 11.56
C LEU A 132 -1.06 -22.63 12.62
N LEU A 133 -2.12 -21.95 12.20
CA LEU A 133 -3.10 -21.32 13.09
C LEU A 133 -4.39 -22.16 13.16
N PRO A 134 -4.83 -22.56 14.37
CA PRO A 134 -6.11 -23.26 14.52
C PRO A 134 -7.28 -22.42 13.98
N GLY A 135 -8.19 -23.06 13.25
CA GLY A 135 -9.41 -22.41 12.76
C GLY A 135 -9.22 -21.47 11.56
N ARG A 136 -8.02 -21.43 10.94
CA ARG A 136 -7.80 -20.73 9.67
C ARG A 136 -7.70 -21.71 8.52
N VAL A 137 -8.43 -21.43 7.44
CA VAL A 137 -8.38 -22.20 6.20
C VAL A 137 -7.69 -21.32 5.16
N PRO A 138 -6.48 -21.67 4.72
CA PRO A 138 -5.80 -20.89 3.71
C PRO A 138 -6.49 -21.08 2.35
N THR A 139 -6.59 -20.02 1.55
CA THR A 139 -7.21 -20.09 0.24
C THR A 139 -6.39 -19.38 -0.84
N VAL A 140 -6.35 -19.99 -2.03
CA VAL A 140 -5.77 -19.35 -3.23
C VAL A 140 -6.53 -18.08 -3.59
N GLN A 141 -7.83 -18.04 -3.29
CA GLN A 141 -8.68 -16.89 -3.53
C GLN A 141 -8.18 -15.66 -2.75
N ASP A 142 -7.79 -15.81 -1.49
CA ASP A 142 -7.27 -14.71 -0.68
C ASP A 142 -5.98 -14.14 -1.29
N VAL A 143 -5.06 -14.99 -1.75
CA VAL A 143 -3.84 -14.55 -2.46
C VAL A 143 -4.17 -13.72 -3.69
N VAL A 144 -5.12 -14.20 -4.51
CA VAL A 144 -5.53 -13.51 -5.74
C VAL A 144 -6.14 -12.15 -5.41
N LEU A 145 -7.04 -12.08 -4.43
CA LEU A 145 -7.75 -10.86 -4.07
C LEU A 145 -6.83 -9.82 -3.38
N ASN A 146 -5.97 -10.27 -2.48
CA ASN A 146 -4.95 -9.43 -1.87
C ASN A 146 -3.98 -8.88 -2.92
N THR A 147 -3.55 -9.72 -3.86
CA THR A 147 -2.70 -9.28 -4.98
C THR A 147 -3.42 -8.28 -5.88
N ALA A 148 -4.71 -8.49 -6.16
CA ALA A 148 -5.53 -7.54 -6.92
C ALA A 148 -5.65 -6.20 -6.19
N GLY A 149 -5.86 -6.20 -4.87
CA GLY A 149 -5.85 -4.99 -4.04
C GLY A 149 -4.53 -4.22 -4.15
N ALA A 150 -3.40 -4.92 -3.95
CA ALA A 150 -2.08 -4.31 -4.08
C ALA A 150 -1.83 -3.72 -5.48
N LEU A 151 -2.26 -4.42 -6.54
CA LEU A 151 -2.18 -3.94 -7.92
C LEU A 151 -3.03 -2.68 -8.13
N LEU A 152 -4.30 -2.70 -7.73
CA LEU A 152 -5.22 -1.57 -7.90
C LEU A 152 -4.70 -0.31 -7.18
N GLY A 153 -4.23 -0.47 -5.94
CA GLY A 153 -3.63 0.63 -5.19
C GLY A 153 -2.37 1.19 -5.85
N ALA A 154 -1.51 0.32 -6.39
CA ALA A 154 -0.29 0.73 -7.08
C ALA A 154 -0.60 1.45 -8.40
N VAL A 155 -1.57 0.95 -9.17
CA VAL A 155 -2.05 1.58 -10.41
C VAL A 155 -2.68 2.95 -10.13
N LEU A 156 -3.44 3.08 -9.05
CA LEU A 156 -4.01 4.37 -8.64
C LEU A 156 -2.92 5.42 -8.44
N VAL A 157 -1.83 5.08 -7.76
CA VAL A 157 -0.68 5.98 -7.61
C VAL A 157 -0.04 6.31 -8.95
N ALA A 158 0.12 5.31 -9.83
CA ALA A 158 0.67 5.54 -11.16
C ALA A 158 -0.17 6.54 -11.96
N ALA A 159 -1.49 6.41 -11.92
CA ALA A 159 -2.43 7.32 -12.56
C ALA A 159 -2.31 8.75 -12.00
N VAL A 160 -2.28 8.91 -10.66
CA VAL A 160 -2.10 10.22 -10.02
C VAL A 160 -0.78 10.89 -10.43
N LEU A 161 0.31 10.12 -10.48
CA LEU A 161 1.62 10.63 -10.89
C LEU A 161 1.64 11.03 -12.38
N ALA A 162 0.98 10.27 -13.25
CA ALA A 162 0.87 10.57 -14.67
C ALA A 162 0.07 11.85 -14.91
N VAL A 163 -1.09 12.00 -14.26
CA VAL A 163 -1.90 13.24 -14.34
C VAL A 163 -1.11 14.44 -13.82
N GLY A 164 -0.37 14.30 -12.72
CA GLY A 164 0.48 15.36 -12.19
C GLY A 164 1.67 15.72 -13.08
N ALA A 165 2.21 14.78 -13.86
CA ALA A 165 3.24 15.05 -14.85
C ALA A 165 2.68 15.85 -16.03
N ALA A 166 1.53 15.44 -16.58
CA ALA A 166 0.86 16.12 -17.70
C ALA A 166 0.49 17.58 -17.38
N ARG A 167 0.04 17.85 -16.15
CA ARG A 167 -0.27 19.21 -15.69
C ARG A 167 0.96 20.11 -15.61
N ARG A 168 2.13 19.56 -15.23
CA ARG A 168 3.38 20.33 -15.12
C ARG A 168 3.96 20.71 -16.49
N THR A 169 3.76 19.87 -17.50
CA THR A 169 4.16 20.17 -18.88
C THR A 169 3.24 21.20 -19.54
N ALA A 170 1.97 21.30 -19.12
CA ALA A 170 1.00 22.25 -19.67
C ALA A 170 1.03 23.65 -19.02
N ALA A 171 1.73 23.83 -17.88
CA ALA A 171 1.84 25.13 -17.23
C ALA A 171 2.74 26.08 -18.05
N PRO A 172 2.29 27.28 -18.46
CA PRO A 172 3.12 28.23 -19.20
C PRO A 172 4.31 28.66 -18.34
N ARG A 173 5.52 28.60 -18.89
CA ARG A 173 6.71 29.23 -18.28
C ARG A 173 6.48 30.74 -18.28
N ARG A 174 6.11 31.31 -17.14
CA ARG A 174 6.13 32.76 -16.90
C ARG A 174 7.54 33.23 -16.58
#